data_AF-B4JU39-F1
#
_entry.id   AF-B4JU39-F1
#
_cell.length_a   1.000
_cell.length_b   1.000
_cell.length_c   1.000
_cell.angle_alpha   90.00
_cell.angle_beta   90.00
_cell.angle_gamma   90.00
#
_symmetry.space_group_name_H-M   'P 1'
#
loop_
_entity.id
_entity.type
_entity.pdbx_description
1 polymer ?
#
loop_
_entity_poly.entity_id
_entity_poly.type
_entity_poly.pdbx_seq_one_letter_code
_entity_poly.pdbx_strand_id
1 'polypeptide(L)'
;MPKNPGYRNNNNAPRKRQVQLDEQNPVVQAFRSYASELDSKHDRHERILKLSRDITIESKRIIFLLHSIDGRKQNKAKVLEEAQQRLTKLIEVNFRAIALELRDQDVFQFRGAYSPGLQEFIEAYTYMEYLSNEDNGEQQSKSVSTWSDLQAVMQYEEEVNKGEPLPQSAEESPNPDDQVVEKVINKFQFHVDPTEYILGVSDLTGELMRRCINSLGSGDTDTCMETCKALQQFYSGYVSLNCQRARELWRKITVMRQSMLKAENVCYNVKVRGGEAAKCANFDQKPTDDADEGFY
;
A
#
# COMPACT_ATOMS: atom_id res chain seq x y z
N MET A 1 58.58 -42.37 -32.21
CA MET A 1 57.12 -42.23 -32.25
C MET A 1 56.47 -43.59 -32.50
N PRO A 2 55.60 -44.06 -31.59
CA PRO A 2 54.47 -44.91 -31.95
C PRO A 2 53.13 -44.24 -31.55
N LYS A 3 52.15 -44.29 -32.45
CA LYS A 3 50.80 -43.73 -32.27
C LYS A 3 49.95 -44.67 -31.40
N ASN A 4 49.39 -44.14 -30.32
CA ASN A 4 48.42 -44.84 -29.46
C ASN A 4 47.03 -44.82 -30.12
N PRO A 5 46.35 -45.96 -30.35
CA PRO A 5 45.01 -45.97 -30.94
C PRO A 5 43.97 -45.55 -29.88
N GLY A 6 43.02 -44.73 -30.30
CA GLY A 6 42.15 -43.93 -29.45
C GLY A 6 41.28 -44.70 -28.47
N TYR A 7 41.18 -44.14 -27.26
CA TYR A 7 40.15 -44.43 -26.27
C TYR A 7 38.78 -44.05 -26.87
N ARG A 8 37.93 -45.04 -27.17
CA ARG A 8 36.52 -44.81 -27.50
C ARG A 8 35.78 -44.43 -26.22
N ASN A 9 35.47 -43.15 -26.08
CA ASN A 9 34.56 -42.65 -25.05
C ASN A 9 33.13 -43.09 -25.36
N ASN A 10 32.66 -44.14 -24.69
CA ASN A 10 31.31 -44.64 -24.81
C ASN A 10 30.39 -43.84 -23.86
N ASN A 11 30.10 -42.58 -24.22
CA ASN A 11 29.14 -41.73 -23.50
C ASN A 11 27.71 -42.14 -23.86
N ASN A 12 27.23 -43.26 -23.33
CA ASN A 12 25.80 -43.57 -23.31
C ASN A 12 25.17 -42.90 -22.09
N ALA A 13 24.66 -41.68 -22.27
CA ALA A 13 23.75 -41.06 -21.32
C ALA A 13 22.49 -41.94 -21.17
N PRO A 14 21.94 -42.14 -19.95
CA PRO A 14 20.72 -42.92 -19.79
C PRO A 14 19.59 -42.24 -20.55
N ARG A 15 19.01 -42.94 -21.54
CA ARG A 15 17.79 -42.51 -22.23
C ARG A 15 16.74 -42.17 -21.18
N LYS A 16 16.27 -40.91 -21.14
CA LYS A 16 15.08 -40.52 -20.36
C LYS A 16 13.98 -41.52 -20.69
N ARG A 17 13.62 -42.40 -19.75
CA ARG A 17 12.43 -43.24 -19.88
C ARG A 17 11.24 -42.28 -19.99
N GLN A 18 10.66 -42.15 -21.18
CA GLN A 18 9.34 -41.54 -21.32
C GLN A 18 8.37 -42.44 -20.57
N VAL A 19 8.02 -42.05 -19.34
CA VAL A 19 6.95 -42.70 -18.59
C VAL A 19 5.67 -42.28 -19.29
N GLN A 20 5.07 -43.20 -20.05
CA GLN A 20 3.70 -43.03 -20.54
C GLN A 20 2.79 -43.07 -19.31
N LEU A 21 2.26 -41.90 -18.93
CA LEU A 21 1.28 -41.78 -17.88
C LEU A 21 -0.10 -42.07 -18.49
N ASP A 22 -0.86 -42.94 -17.82
CA ASP A 22 -2.25 -43.18 -18.15
C ASP A 22 -3.09 -41.98 -17.70
N GLU A 23 -3.64 -41.22 -18.65
CA GLU A 23 -4.47 -40.04 -18.39
C GLU A 23 -5.84 -40.39 -17.79
N GLN A 24 -6.25 -41.67 -17.83
CA GLN A 24 -7.47 -42.16 -17.19
C GLN A 24 -7.24 -42.58 -15.72
N ASN A 25 -5.99 -42.55 -15.23
CA ASN A 25 -5.70 -42.88 -13.85
C ASN A 25 -6.36 -41.86 -12.90
N PRO A 26 -7.18 -42.30 -11.91
CA PRO A 26 -7.86 -41.41 -10.96
C PRO A 26 -6.90 -40.46 -10.21
N VAL A 27 -5.68 -40.92 -9.92
CA VAL A 27 -4.64 -40.09 -9.28
C VAL A 27 -4.18 -38.99 -10.24
N VAL A 28 -3.91 -39.32 -11.50
CA VAL A 28 -3.49 -38.33 -12.51
C VAL A 28 -4.58 -37.28 -12.71
N GLN A 29 -5.85 -37.69 -12.78
CA GLN A 29 -6.99 -36.77 -12.88
C GLN A 29 -7.12 -35.87 -11.65
N ALA A 30 -6.93 -36.41 -10.44
CA ALA A 30 -6.93 -35.60 -9.22
C ALA A 30 -5.81 -34.54 -9.24
N PHE A 31 -4.58 -34.92 -9.61
CA PHE A 31 -3.46 -33.97 -9.72
C PHE A 31 -3.67 -32.92 -10.82
N ARG A 32 -4.36 -33.26 -11.92
CA ARG A 32 -4.78 -32.29 -12.96
C ARG A 32 -5.77 -31.28 -12.39
N SER A 33 -6.74 -31.73 -11.58
CA SER A 33 -7.68 -30.85 -10.89
C SER A 33 -6.96 -29.92 -9.91
N TYR A 34 -6.05 -30.45 -9.09
CA TYR A 34 -5.27 -29.64 -8.17
C TYR A 34 -4.38 -28.62 -8.89
N ALA A 35 -3.75 -29.02 -10.00
CA ALA A 35 -2.96 -28.11 -10.81
C ALA A 35 -3.81 -26.94 -11.34
N SER A 36 -4.99 -27.23 -11.90
CA SER A 36 -5.92 -26.21 -12.40
C SER A 36 -6.35 -25.22 -11.31
N GLU A 37 -6.63 -25.71 -10.10
CA GLU A 37 -6.98 -24.88 -8.95
C GLU A 37 -5.81 -23.99 -8.51
N LEU A 38 -4.60 -24.57 -8.40
CA LEU A 38 -3.39 -23.83 -8.03
C LEU A 38 -3.03 -22.79 -9.08
N ASP A 39 -3.08 -23.13 -10.36
CA ASP A 39 -2.81 -22.22 -11.48
C ASP A 39 -3.80 -21.05 -11.46
N SER A 40 -5.10 -21.33 -11.31
CA SER A 40 -6.14 -20.29 -11.19
C SER A 40 -5.89 -19.35 -10.01
N LYS A 41 -5.45 -19.90 -8.86
CA LYS A 41 -5.07 -19.11 -7.69
C LYS A 41 -3.83 -18.26 -7.93
N HIS A 42 -2.80 -18.81 -8.59
CA HIS A 42 -1.56 -18.09 -8.90
C HIS A 42 -1.84 -16.96 -9.90
N ASP A 43 -2.63 -17.21 -10.93
CA ASP A 43 -3.02 -16.19 -11.90
C ASP A 43 -3.76 -15.03 -11.23
N ARG A 44 -4.68 -15.32 -10.30
CA ARG A 44 -5.36 -14.29 -9.51
C ARG A 44 -4.36 -13.50 -8.65
N HIS A 45 -3.48 -14.19 -7.94
CA HIS A 45 -2.44 -13.55 -7.14
C HIS A 45 -1.60 -12.57 -7.98
N GLU A 46 -1.17 -12.99 -9.17
CA GLU A 46 -0.40 -12.15 -10.09
C GLU A 46 -1.18 -10.95 -10.63
N ARG A 47 -2.49 -11.10 -10.89
CA ARG A 47 -3.35 -9.97 -11.28
C ARG A 47 -3.46 -8.94 -10.16
N ILE A 48 -3.69 -9.39 -8.93
CA ILE A 48 -3.76 -8.50 -7.75
C ILE A 48 -2.40 -7.83 -7.50
N LEU A 49 -1.30 -8.58 -7.61
CA LEU A 49 0.04 -8.06 -7.39
C LEU A 49 0.40 -6.94 -8.39
N LYS A 50 -0.01 -7.08 -9.66
CA LYS A 50 0.17 -6.02 -10.68
C LYS A 50 -0.58 -4.76 -10.31
N LEU A 51 -1.87 -4.87 -9.95
CA LEU A 51 -2.69 -3.74 -9.50
C LEU A 51 -2.09 -3.06 -8.26
N SER A 52 -1.65 -3.86 -7.29
CA SER A 52 -0.97 -3.39 -6.07
C SER A 52 0.31 -2.61 -6.36
N ARG A 53 1.11 -3.07 -7.33
CA ARG A 53 2.33 -2.38 -7.77
C ARG A 53 2.02 -1.03 -8.42
N ASP A 54 0.97 -0.97 -9.25
CA ASP A 54 0.54 0.27 -9.89
C ASP A 54 0.04 1.28 -8.85
N ILE A 55 -0.76 0.84 -7.86
CA ILE A 55 -1.18 1.65 -6.71
C ILE A 55 0.04 2.16 -5.94
N THR A 56 1.02 1.31 -5.67
CA THR A 56 2.24 1.70 -4.95
C THR A 56 3.00 2.80 -5.69
N ILE A 57 3.22 2.63 -7.00
CA ILE A 57 3.95 3.60 -7.82
C ILE A 57 3.22 4.95 -7.84
N GLU A 58 1.90 4.92 -8.02
CA GLU A 58 1.11 6.14 -8.10
C GLU A 58 0.99 6.85 -6.74
N SER A 59 0.85 6.10 -5.65
CA SER A 59 0.82 6.64 -4.28
C SER A 59 2.14 7.33 -3.93
N LYS A 60 3.29 6.75 -4.31
CA LYS A 60 4.60 7.42 -4.19
C LYS A 60 4.66 8.73 -4.94
N ARG A 61 4.16 8.76 -6.18
CA ARG A 61 4.12 9.99 -6.99
C ARG A 61 3.23 11.06 -6.35
N ILE A 62 2.14 10.66 -5.72
CA ILE A 62 1.27 11.57 -4.97
C ILE A 62 2.01 12.10 -3.74
N ILE A 63 2.72 11.27 -2.98
CA ILE A 63 3.56 11.71 -1.85
C ILE A 63 4.63 12.72 -2.30
N PHE A 64 5.33 12.44 -3.42
CA PHE A 64 6.28 13.41 -3.99
C PHE A 64 5.63 14.72 -4.42
N LEU A 65 4.43 14.65 -4.99
CA LEU A 65 3.63 15.83 -5.33
C LEU A 65 3.28 16.64 -4.08
N LEU A 66 2.85 15.98 -3.00
CA LEU A 66 2.52 16.62 -1.71
C LEU A 66 3.74 17.29 -1.05
N HIS A 67 4.93 16.70 -1.18
CA HIS A 67 6.19 17.34 -0.74
C HIS A 67 6.56 18.60 -1.52
N SER A 68 5.93 18.86 -2.67
CA SER A 68 6.18 20.08 -3.45
C SER A 68 5.45 21.32 -2.93
N ILE A 69 4.60 21.17 -1.91
CA ILE A 69 3.87 22.27 -1.27
C ILE A 69 4.87 23.19 -0.57
N ASP A 70 4.83 24.47 -0.93
CA ASP A 70 5.69 25.51 -0.38
C ASP A 70 4.88 26.80 -0.23
N GLY A 71 4.90 27.40 0.97
CA GLY A 71 4.20 28.66 1.26
C GLY A 71 4.59 29.80 0.31
N ARG A 72 5.82 29.78 -0.23
CA ARG A 72 6.29 30.80 -1.20
C ARG A 72 5.62 30.70 -2.56
N LYS A 73 5.20 29.49 -2.95
CA LYS A 73 4.64 29.22 -4.29
C LYS A 73 3.11 29.39 -4.34
N GLN A 74 2.46 29.52 -3.18
CA GLN A 74 0.99 29.57 -3.06
C GLN A 74 0.32 28.44 -3.86
N ASN A 75 0.96 27.26 -3.91
CA ASN A 75 0.53 26.11 -4.71
C ASN A 75 -0.29 25.09 -3.93
N LYS A 76 -0.39 25.23 -2.60
CA LYS A 76 -1.00 24.26 -1.67
C LYS A 76 -2.37 23.78 -2.13
N ALA A 77 -3.33 24.69 -2.36
CA ALA A 77 -4.69 24.33 -2.76
C ALA A 77 -4.75 23.51 -4.06
N LYS A 78 -4.00 23.93 -5.09
CA LYS A 78 -3.95 23.22 -6.38
C LYS A 78 -3.31 21.84 -6.25
N VAL A 79 -2.24 21.74 -5.47
CA VAL A 79 -1.53 20.47 -5.23
C VAL A 79 -2.42 19.50 -4.45
N LEU A 80 -3.15 19.97 -3.43
CA LEU A 80 -4.09 19.15 -2.67
C LEU A 80 -5.26 18.69 -3.54
N GLU A 81 -5.80 19.57 -4.39
CA GLU A 81 -6.85 19.20 -5.35
C GLU A 81 -6.39 18.11 -6.33
N GLU A 82 -5.19 18.28 -6.92
CA GLU A 82 -4.61 17.28 -7.81
C GLU A 82 -4.36 15.94 -7.09
N ALA A 83 -3.80 15.98 -5.87
CA ALA A 83 -3.57 14.79 -5.06
C ALA A 83 -4.89 14.07 -4.74
N GLN A 84 -5.93 14.81 -4.34
CA GLN A 84 -7.26 14.28 -4.07
C GLN A 84 -7.86 13.59 -5.29
N GLN A 85 -7.78 14.22 -6.47
CA GLN A 85 -8.28 13.63 -7.72
C GLN A 85 -7.57 12.31 -8.06
N ARG A 86 -6.24 12.27 -7.89
CA ARG A 86 -5.44 11.07 -8.16
C ARG A 86 -5.72 9.95 -7.15
N LEU A 87 -5.88 10.28 -5.86
CA LEU A 87 -6.29 9.31 -4.84
C LEU A 87 -7.69 8.75 -5.10
N THR A 88 -8.66 9.61 -5.44
CA THR A 88 -10.02 9.19 -5.81
C THR A 88 -9.98 8.23 -7.01
N LYS A 89 -9.17 8.53 -8.04
CA LYS A 89 -8.98 7.63 -9.17
C LYS A 89 -8.41 6.27 -8.77
N LEU A 90 -7.49 6.21 -7.80
CA LEU A 90 -6.99 4.94 -7.27
C LEU A 90 -8.11 4.12 -6.61
N ILE A 91 -8.98 4.77 -5.83
CA ILE A 91 -10.14 4.13 -5.19
C ILE A 91 -11.12 3.58 -6.23
N GLU A 92 -11.49 4.41 -7.22
CA GLU A 92 -12.54 4.09 -8.20
C GLU A 92 -12.10 3.03 -9.23
N VAL A 93 -10.82 3.01 -9.60
CA VAL A 93 -10.31 2.15 -10.67
C VAL A 93 -9.56 0.95 -10.09
N ASN A 94 -8.47 1.18 -9.36
CA ASN A 94 -7.54 0.12 -8.98
C ASN A 94 -8.05 -0.69 -7.79
N PHE A 95 -8.50 -0.04 -6.72
CA PHE A 95 -9.09 -0.75 -5.58
C PHE A 95 -10.40 -1.44 -5.94
N ARG A 96 -11.22 -0.84 -6.82
CA ARG A 96 -12.39 -1.50 -7.40
C ARG A 96 -12.01 -2.79 -8.15
N ALA A 97 -10.95 -2.75 -8.98
CA ALA A 97 -10.49 -3.93 -9.71
C ALA A 97 -9.99 -5.03 -8.75
N ILE A 98 -9.26 -4.66 -7.70
CA ILE A 98 -8.82 -5.63 -6.67
C ILE A 98 -10.03 -6.21 -5.91
N ALA A 99 -11.00 -5.38 -5.54
CA ALA A 99 -12.23 -5.81 -4.87
C ALA A 99 -13.04 -6.79 -5.73
N LEU A 100 -13.05 -6.58 -7.06
CA LEU A 100 -13.71 -7.49 -8.00
C LEU A 100 -12.99 -8.85 -8.09
N GLU A 101 -11.66 -8.85 -8.12
CA GLU A 101 -10.85 -10.09 -8.13
C GLU A 101 -10.96 -10.90 -6.83
N LEU A 102 -11.19 -10.21 -5.71
CA LEU A 102 -11.37 -10.80 -4.39
C LEU A 102 -12.83 -11.16 -4.07
N ARG A 103 -13.76 -10.91 -5.00
CA ARG A 103 -15.16 -11.29 -4.81
C ARG A 103 -15.26 -12.80 -4.63
N ASP A 104 -16.01 -13.21 -3.62
CA ASP A 104 -16.21 -14.62 -3.24
C ASP A 104 -14.90 -15.38 -2.90
N GLN A 105 -13.83 -14.65 -2.56
CA GLN A 105 -12.55 -15.22 -2.10
C GLN A 105 -12.27 -14.86 -0.64
N ASP A 106 -11.40 -15.63 0.01
CA ASP A 106 -10.83 -15.23 1.30
C ASP A 106 -9.80 -14.11 1.08
N VAL A 107 -10.14 -12.90 1.51
CA VAL A 107 -9.29 -11.70 1.43
C VAL A 107 -7.92 -11.91 2.10
N PHE A 108 -7.86 -12.63 3.22
CA PHE A 108 -6.61 -12.82 3.96
C PHE A 108 -5.64 -13.75 3.23
N GLN A 109 -6.14 -14.63 2.37
CA GLN A 109 -5.30 -15.51 1.54
C GLN A 109 -4.44 -14.73 0.54
N PHE A 110 -4.95 -13.60 0.04
CA PHE A 110 -4.28 -12.75 -0.95
C PHE A 110 -3.69 -11.47 -0.34
N ARG A 111 -3.70 -11.34 0.99
CA ARG A 111 -3.16 -10.18 1.72
C ARG A 111 -1.77 -9.78 1.26
N GLY A 112 -0.87 -10.76 1.09
CA GLY A 112 0.50 -10.51 0.66
C GLY A 112 0.61 -9.84 -0.72
N ALA A 113 -0.38 -9.99 -1.60
CA ALA A 113 -0.37 -9.39 -2.92
C ALA A 113 -0.74 -7.90 -2.90
N TYR A 114 -1.80 -7.52 -2.16
CA TYR A 114 -2.31 -6.14 -2.14
C TYR A 114 -1.76 -5.27 -1.00
N SER A 115 -1.22 -5.89 0.06
CA SER A 115 -0.72 -5.20 1.25
C SER A 115 0.25 -4.04 0.94
N PRO A 116 1.28 -4.20 0.08
CA PRO A 116 2.20 -3.09 -0.24
C PRO A 116 1.50 -1.87 -0.85
N GLY A 117 0.59 -2.09 -1.81
CA GLY A 117 -0.18 -1.01 -2.43
C GLY A 117 -1.15 -0.34 -1.46
N LEU A 118 -1.78 -1.12 -0.58
CA LEU A 118 -2.68 -0.59 0.44
C LEU A 118 -1.94 0.29 1.46
N GLN A 119 -0.80 -0.16 1.98
CA GLN A 119 -0.02 0.61 2.96
C GLN A 119 0.47 1.94 2.36
N GLU A 120 1.02 1.92 1.15
CA GLU A 120 1.50 3.13 0.46
C GLU A 120 0.34 4.10 0.12
N PHE A 121 -0.83 3.57 -0.24
CA PHE A 121 -2.02 4.39 -0.45
C PHE A 121 -2.47 5.08 0.85
N ILE A 122 -2.47 4.35 1.96
CA ILE A 122 -2.85 4.88 3.28
C ILE A 122 -1.86 5.96 3.72
N GLU A 123 -0.56 5.75 3.52
CA GLU A 123 0.48 6.75 3.74
C GLU A 123 0.19 8.03 2.93
N ALA A 124 -0.06 7.91 1.62
CA ALA A 124 -0.37 9.05 0.76
C ALA A 124 -1.66 9.78 1.16
N TYR A 125 -2.73 9.03 1.47
CA TYR A 125 -4.03 9.56 1.86
C TYR A 125 -3.95 10.34 3.18
N THR A 126 -3.36 9.73 4.21
CA THR A 126 -3.23 10.35 5.52
C THR A 126 -2.23 11.51 5.51
N TYR A 127 -1.22 11.50 4.63
CA TYR A 127 -0.34 12.64 4.44
C TYR A 127 -1.08 13.85 3.84
N MET A 128 -1.93 13.63 2.83
CA MET A 128 -2.78 14.69 2.28
C MET A 128 -3.74 15.26 3.33
N GLU A 129 -4.34 14.42 4.17
CA GLU A 129 -5.22 14.87 5.26
C GLU A 129 -4.47 15.72 6.29
N TYR A 130 -3.28 15.28 6.69
CA TYR A 130 -2.41 16.06 7.58
C TYR A 130 -2.13 17.46 7.01
N LEU A 131 -1.75 17.53 5.73
CA LEU A 131 -1.43 18.80 5.05
C LEU A 131 -2.65 19.70 4.89
N SER A 132 -3.83 19.11 4.71
CA SER A 132 -5.10 19.86 4.63
C SER A 132 -5.50 20.45 5.98
N ASN A 133 -5.16 19.78 7.08
CA ASN A 133 -5.51 20.21 8.44
C ASN A 133 -4.52 21.22 9.05
N GLU A 134 -3.30 21.32 8.53
CA GLU A 134 -2.26 22.27 8.97
C GLU A 134 -2.76 23.74 8.97
N ASP A 135 -3.66 24.12 8.06
CA ASP A 135 -4.11 25.52 7.92
C ASP A 135 -5.35 25.88 8.78
N ASN A 136 -6.07 24.91 9.33
CA ASN A 136 -7.42 25.17 9.88
C ASN A 136 -7.44 25.81 11.28
N GLY A 137 -6.28 26.12 11.87
CA GLY A 137 -6.18 26.68 13.22
C GLY A 137 -6.80 25.78 14.30
N GLU A 138 -6.69 26.20 15.57
CA GLU A 138 -7.09 25.42 16.74
C GLU A 138 -8.59 25.05 16.83
N GLN A 139 -9.44 25.52 15.91
CA GLN A 139 -10.90 25.40 16.03
C GLN A 139 -11.54 24.26 15.23
N GLN A 140 -10.84 23.62 14.31
CA GLN A 140 -11.32 22.41 13.61
C GLN A 140 -10.18 21.40 13.41
N SER A 141 -9.74 20.76 14.50
CA SER A 141 -8.85 19.61 14.41
C SER A 141 -9.64 18.41 13.87
N LYS A 142 -9.69 18.28 12.54
CA LYS A 142 -10.27 17.09 11.90
C LYS A 142 -9.33 15.91 12.19
N SER A 143 -9.84 14.89 12.88
CA SER A 143 -9.10 13.65 13.11
C SER A 143 -8.68 13.05 11.78
N VAL A 144 -7.49 12.44 11.73
CA VAL A 144 -7.09 11.58 10.61
C VAL A 144 -8.16 10.51 10.40
N SER A 145 -8.51 10.24 9.14
CA SER A 145 -9.52 9.25 8.79
C SER A 145 -9.13 7.88 9.31
N THR A 146 -10.05 7.23 10.02
CA THR A 146 -9.86 5.87 10.55
C THR A 146 -9.96 4.83 9.44
N TRP A 147 -9.60 3.58 9.73
CA TRP A 147 -9.80 2.47 8.78
C TRP A 147 -11.28 2.30 8.40
N SER A 148 -12.21 2.65 9.29
CA SER A 148 -13.66 2.60 9.03
C SER A 148 -14.08 3.66 8.00
N ASP A 149 -13.47 4.85 8.06
CA ASP A 149 -13.74 5.92 7.09
C ASP A 149 -13.22 5.52 5.71
N LEU A 150 -12.03 4.91 5.64
CA LEU A 150 -11.49 4.35 4.40
C LEU A 150 -12.33 3.17 3.87
N GLN A 151 -12.83 2.31 4.76
CA GLN A 151 -13.72 1.22 4.39
C GLN A 151 -15.04 1.75 3.80
N ALA A 152 -15.54 2.89 4.29
CA ALA A 152 -16.77 3.52 3.79
C ALA A 152 -16.61 4.12 2.39
N VAL A 153 -15.42 4.65 2.04
CA VAL A 153 -15.16 5.17 0.68
C VAL A 153 -14.89 4.07 -0.35
N MET A 154 -14.46 2.88 0.09
CA MET A 154 -14.17 1.73 -0.79
C MET A 154 -15.35 0.75 -0.93
N GLN A 155 -16.54 1.31 -1.16
CA GLN A 155 -17.78 0.58 -1.44
C GLN A 155 -18.10 0.68 -2.93
N TYR A 156 -18.48 -0.43 -3.54
CA TYR A 156 -18.70 -0.52 -4.99
C TYR A 156 -20.01 -1.23 -5.32
N GLU A 157 -20.57 -0.86 -6.46
CA GLU A 157 -21.79 -1.45 -7.00
C GLU A 157 -21.54 -1.89 -8.45
N GLU A 158 -22.16 -3.00 -8.85
CA GLU A 158 -22.18 -3.49 -10.22
C GLU A 158 -23.63 -3.66 -10.68
N GLU A 159 -23.98 -2.96 -11.76
CA GLU A 159 -25.25 -3.17 -12.46
C GLU A 159 -25.10 -4.37 -13.38
N VAL A 160 -25.79 -5.47 -13.06
CA VAL A 160 -25.88 -6.61 -13.96
C VAL A 160 -27.17 -6.50 -14.76
N ASN A 161 -27.06 -6.12 -16.04
CA ASN A 161 -28.17 -6.26 -16.98
C ASN A 161 -28.30 -7.74 -17.35
N LYS A 162 -29.34 -8.42 -16.84
CA LYS A 162 -29.73 -9.74 -17.40
C LYS A 162 -30.28 -9.52 -18.81
N GLY A 163 -29.41 -9.61 -19.81
CA GLY A 163 -29.77 -9.34 -21.20
C GLY A 163 -28.73 -9.76 -22.23
N GLU A 164 -28.04 -10.89 -22.03
CA GLU A 164 -27.47 -11.62 -23.17
C GLU A 164 -28.23 -12.94 -23.32
N PRO A 165 -29.07 -13.10 -24.36
CA PRO A 165 -29.63 -14.39 -24.71
C PRO A 165 -28.49 -15.26 -25.27
N LEU A 166 -28.31 -16.44 -24.68
CA LEU A 166 -27.61 -17.54 -25.35
C LEU A 166 -28.28 -17.79 -26.71
N PRO A 167 -27.52 -18.00 -27.81
CA PRO A 167 -28.10 -18.28 -29.10
C PRO A 167 -28.64 -19.71 -29.12
N GLN A 168 -29.92 -19.89 -28.86
CA GLN A 168 -30.66 -21.11 -29.17
C GLN A 168 -31.86 -20.77 -30.05
N SER A 169 -31.72 -21.17 -31.32
CA SER A 169 -32.76 -21.59 -32.27
C SER A 169 -34.18 -21.04 -32.12
N ALA A 170 -34.53 -20.18 -33.08
CA ALA A 170 -35.76 -20.12 -33.87
C ALA A 170 -37.12 -20.51 -33.25
N GLU A 171 -38.06 -19.59 -33.46
CA GLU A 171 -39.53 -19.72 -33.40
C GLU A 171 -40.19 -19.50 -32.03
N GLU A 172 -40.60 -18.25 -31.77
CA GLU A 172 -42.00 -17.80 -31.57
C GLU A 172 -42.02 -16.36 -31.03
N SER A 173 -42.94 -15.53 -31.55
CA SER A 173 -43.06 -14.10 -31.22
C SER A 173 -43.57 -13.85 -29.79
N PRO A 174 -43.13 -12.79 -29.10
CA PRO A 174 -43.93 -12.23 -28.01
C PRO A 174 -44.23 -10.73 -28.14
N ASN A 175 -45.39 -10.35 -27.58
CA ASN A 175 -46.07 -9.05 -27.59
C ASN A 175 -45.26 -7.88 -26.99
N PRO A 176 -45.59 -6.62 -27.35
CA PRO A 176 -45.00 -5.42 -26.78
C PRO A 176 -45.87 -4.90 -25.62
N ASP A 177 -45.75 -5.48 -24.42
CA ASP A 177 -46.15 -4.77 -23.19
C ASP A 177 -45.46 -5.39 -21.96
N ASP A 178 -44.88 -4.52 -21.15
CA ASP A 178 -44.18 -4.73 -19.87
C ASP A 178 -42.93 -5.67 -19.85
N GLN A 179 -41.78 -5.11 -20.23
CA GLN A 179 -40.49 -5.52 -19.68
C GLN A 179 -40.02 -4.47 -18.66
N VAL A 180 -40.49 -4.58 -17.41
CA VAL A 180 -39.81 -3.94 -16.28
C VAL A 180 -38.52 -4.74 -16.04
N VAL A 181 -37.41 -4.26 -16.58
CA VAL A 181 -36.09 -4.85 -16.35
C VAL A 181 -35.76 -4.65 -14.87
N GLU A 182 -35.95 -5.69 -14.04
CA GLU A 182 -35.47 -5.69 -12.65
C GLU A 182 -33.95 -5.62 -12.65
N LYS A 183 -33.42 -4.42 -12.36
CA LYS A 183 -32.00 -4.18 -12.18
C LYS A 183 -31.56 -4.82 -10.85
N VAL A 184 -30.75 -5.88 -10.93
CA VAL A 184 -30.11 -6.48 -9.74
C VAL A 184 -28.80 -5.76 -9.50
N ILE A 185 -28.71 -5.00 -8.40
CA ILE A 185 -27.50 -4.30 -7.99
C ILE A 185 -26.69 -5.21 -7.06
N ASN A 186 -25.53 -5.66 -7.53
CA ASN A 186 -24.60 -6.43 -6.70
C ASN A 186 -23.64 -5.48 -6.00
N LYS A 187 -23.67 -5.44 -4.67
CA LYS A 187 -22.76 -4.62 -3.85
C LYS A 187 -21.55 -5.44 -3.44
N PHE A 188 -20.36 -4.84 -3.53
CA PHE A 188 -19.10 -5.43 -3.09
C PHE A 188 -18.17 -4.34 -2.55
N GLN A 189 -17.16 -4.72 -1.77
CA GLN A 189 -16.28 -3.75 -1.12
C GLN A 189 -14.84 -4.26 -1.10
N PHE A 190 -13.88 -3.34 -1.03
CA PHE A 190 -12.51 -3.68 -0.68
C PHE A 190 -12.36 -3.71 0.84
N HIS A 191 -11.90 -4.82 1.42
CA HIS A 191 -11.72 -4.91 2.88
C HIS A 191 -10.41 -4.24 3.33
N VAL A 192 -10.52 -3.20 4.17
CA VAL A 192 -9.37 -2.53 4.78
C VAL A 192 -9.07 -3.17 6.14
N ASP A 193 -8.02 -3.99 6.20
CA ASP A 193 -7.55 -4.60 7.46
C ASP A 193 -6.97 -3.51 8.39
N PRO A 194 -7.46 -3.39 9.64
CA PRO A 194 -6.90 -2.46 10.63
C PRO A 194 -5.38 -2.58 10.81
N THR A 195 -4.82 -3.78 10.68
CA THR A 195 -3.38 -3.98 10.82
C THR A 195 -2.61 -3.32 9.67
N GLU A 196 -3.09 -3.46 8.42
CA GLU A 196 -2.51 -2.80 7.25
C GLU A 196 -2.62 -1.28 7.36
N TYR A 197 -3.74 -0.78 7.91
CA TYR A 197 -3.92 0.63 8.16
C TYR A 197 -2.89 1.19 9.15
N ILE A 198 -2.68 0.53 10.29
CA ILE A 198 -1.67 0.96 11.27
C ILE A 198 -0.25 0.88 10.68
N LEU A 199 0.04 -0.09 9.82
CA LEU A 199 1.33 -0.15 9.14
C LEU A 199 1.51 1.01 8.16
N GLY A 200 0.51 1.35 7.34
CA GLY A 200 0.56 2.50 6.42
C GLY A 200 0.68 3.84 7.16
N VAL A 201 -0.09 4.04 8.23
CA VAL A 201 0.01 5.26 9.07
C VAL A 201 1.38 5.35 9.76
N SER A 202 2.06 4.23 10.03
CA SER A 202 3.39 4.29 10.62
C SER A 202 4.42 4.87 9.64
N ASP A 203 4.26 4.64 8.33
CA ASP A 203 5.14 5.18 7.29
C ASP A 203 4.96 6.68 7.05
N LEU A 204 3.74 7.21 7.27
CA LEU A 204 3.48 8.65 7.27
C LEU A 204 4.47 9.42 8.16
N THR A 205 4.90 8.84 9.29
CA THR A 205 5.85 9.50 10.20
C THR A 205 7.22 9.74 9.56
N GLY A 206 7.61 8.90 8.59
CA GLY A 206 8.79 9.12 7.76
C GLY A 206 8.62 10.34 6.85
N GLU A 207 7.45 10.51 6.24
CA GLU A 207 7.13 11.67 5.40
C GLU A 207 7.03 12.96 6.21
N LEU A 208 6.46 12.93 7.41
CA LEU A 208 6.42 14.09 8.32
C LEU A 208 7.82 14.54 8.73
N MET A 209 8.72 13.60 9.02
CA MET A 209 10.13 13.92 9.30
C MET A 209 10.80 14.55 8.07
N ARG A 210 10.58 14.01 6.87
CA ARG A 210 11.10 14.61 5.62
C ARG A 210 10.57 16.04 5.42
N ARG A 211 9.28 16.27 5.68
CA ARG A 211 8.67 17.60 5.63
C ARG A 211 9.33 18.55 6.61
N CYS A 212 9.52 18.14 7.87
CA CYS A 212 10.21 18.93 8.90
C CYS A 212 11.59 19.41 8.43
N ILE A 213 12.40 18.52 7.87
CA ILE A 213 13.74 18.85 7.35
C ILE A 213 13.66 19.79 6.14
N ASN A 214 12.74 19.54 5.21
CA ASN A 214 12.55 20.39 4.03
C ASN A 214 12.08 21.81 4.40
N SER A 215 11.18 21.93 5.38
CA SER A 215 10.70 23.20 5.93
C SER A 215 11.81 23.97 6.64
N LEU A 216 12.71 23.27 7.36
CA LEU A 216 13.91 23.92 7.90
C LEU A 216 14.76 24.53 6.76
N GLY A 217 14.96 23.80 5.66
CA GLY A 217 15.71 24.29 4.49
C GLY A 217 15.09 25.57 3.90
N SER A 218 13.76 25.62 3.77
CA SER A 218 13.03 26.81 3.32
C SER A 218 12.95 27.91 4.38
N GLY A 219 13.32 27.64 5.64
CA GLY A 219 13.29 28.61 6.75
C GLY A 219 11.92 28.76 7.41
N ASP A 220 11.01 27.83 7.14
CA ASP A 220 9.71 27.74 7.78
C ASP A 220 9.85 26.98 9.11
N THR A 221 10.02 27.73 10.19
CA THR A 221 10.24 27.18 11.54
C THR A 221 8.95 26.70 12.19
N ASP A 222 7.81 27.21 11.77
CA ASP A 222 6.52 26.92 12.41
C ASP A 222 6.06 25.52 12.00
N THR A 223 6.11 25.19 10.70
CA THR A 223 5.87 23.81 10.24
C THR A 223 6.83 22.81 10.86
N CYS A 224 8.09 23.18 11.14
CA CYS A 224 9.01 22.28 11.86
C CYS A 224 8.49 21.90 13.24
N MET A 225 7.98 22.89 14.00
CA MET A 225 7.44 22.68 15.34
C MET A 225 6.14 21.88 15.31
N GLU A 226 5.26 22.15 14.35
CA GLU A 226 3.99 21.45 14.17
C GLU A 226 4.20 19.97 13.77
N THR A 227 5.09 19.72 12.81
CA THR A 227 5.46 18.35 12.40
C THR A 227 6.09 17.58 13.56
N CYS A 228 6.94 18.22 14.37
CA CYS A 228 7.52 17.61 15.57
C CYS A 228 6.44 17.24 16.60
N LYS A 229 5.48 18.13 16.89
CA LYS A 229 4.36 17.84 17.79
C LYS A 229 3.52 16.67 17.29
N ALA A 230 3.22 16.63 15.99
CA ALA A 230 2.49 15.52 15.38
C ALA A 230 3.25 14.18 15.56
N LEU A 231 4.56 14.17 15.29
CA LEU A 231 5.40 12.98 15.49
C LEU A 231 5.43 12.48 16.94
N GLN A 232 5.46 13.39 17.92
CA GLN A 232 5.39 13.04 19.34
C GLN A 232 4.04 12.40 19.72
N GLN A 233 2.93 12.93 19.17
CA GLN A 233 1.60 12.37 19.37
C GLN A 233 1.45 10.99 18.74
N PHE A 234 1.93 10.81 17.49
CA PHE A 234 1.99 9.51 16.84
C PHE A 234 2.82 8.53 17.69
N TYR A 235 4.06 8.88 18.03
CA TYR A 235 4.93 7.98 18.79
C TYR A 235 4.31 7.57 20.13
N SER A 236 3.71 8.51 20.87
CA SER A 236 3.00 8.21 22.13
C SER A 236 1.83 7.24 21.91
N GLY A 237 1.04 7.44 20.86
CA GLY A 237 -0.04 6.54 20.47
C GLY A 237 0.46 5.14 20.11
N TYR A 238 1.53 5.03 19.33
CA TYR A 238 2.08 3.75 18.90
C TYR A 238 2.75 2.96 20.02
N VAL A 239 3.45 3.63 20.95
CA VAL A 239 4.03 2.97 22.14
C VAL A 239 2.94 2.45 23.08
N SER A 240 1.75 3.07 23.08
CA SER A 240 0.62 2.57 23.87
C SER A 240 0.04 1.24 23.36
N LEU A 241 0.38 0.82 22.13
CA LEU A 241 -0.10 -0.42 21.54
C LEU A 241 0.61 -1.63 22.17
N ASN A 242 -0.12 -2.41 22.96
CA ASN A 242 0.39 -3.66 23.54
C ASN A 242 0.12 -4.85 22.60
N CYS A 243 0.80 -4.90 21.47
CA CYS A 243 0.64 -5.95 20.46
C CYS A 243 1.69 -7.05 20.62
N GLN A 244 1.27 -8.24 21.08
CA GLN A 244 2.15 -9.40 21.15
C GLN A 244 2.44 -9.96 19.75
N ARG A 245 3.70 -10.38 19.52
CA ARG A 245 4.16 -11.07 18.29
C ARG A 245 4.02 -10.27 16.97
N ALA A 246 3.77 -8.96 17.03
CA ALA A 246 3.71 -8.08 15.86
C ALA A 246 5.10 -7.54 15.48
N ARG A 247 5.97 -8.40 14.90
CA ARG A 247 7.37 -8.05 14.59
C ARG A 247 7.51 -6.86 13.64
N GLU A 248 6.64 -6.77 12.64
CA GLU A 248 6.68 -5.69 11.65
C GLU A 248 6.35 -4.34 12.28
N LEU A 249 5.26 -4.28 13.04
CA LEU A 249 4.87 -3.10 13.81
C LEU A 249 6.00 -2.64 14.74
N TRP A 250 6.64 -3.56 15.46
CA TRP A 250 7.75 -3.21 16.35
C TRP A 250 8.94 -2.57 15.62
N ARG A 251 9.28 -3.06 14.42
CA ARG A 251 10.30 -2.41 13.58
C ARG A 251 9.86 -1.00 13.17
N LYS A 252 8.60 -0.82 12.76
CA LYS A 252 8.05 0.49 12.39
C LYS A 252 8.09 1.47 13.57
N ILE A 253 7.72 1.05 14.78
CA ILE A 253 7.81 1.87 16.01
C ILE A 253 9.26 2.28 16.29
N THR A 254 10.21 1.37 16.08
CA THR A 254 11.64 1.67 16.25
C THR A 254 12.10 2.74 15.25
N VAL A 255 11.71 2.63 13.98
CA VAL A 255 12.02 3.64 12.95
C VAL A 255 11.32 4.96 13.25
N MET A 256 10.05 4.93 13.68
CA MET A 256 9.28 6.11 14.09
C MET A 256 9.97 6.88 15.22
N ARG A 257 10.54 6.18 16.20
CA ARG A 257 11.35 6.82 17.26
C ARG A 257 12.53 7.61 16.67
N GLN A 258 13.22 7.04 15.69
CA GLN A 258 14.34 7.73 15.03
C GLN A 258 13.86 8.94 14.23
N SER A 259 12.73 8.83 13.54
CA SER A 259 12.10 9.96 12.83
C SER A 259 11.71 11.10 13.77
N MET A 260 11.12 10.78 14.92
CA MET A 260 10.77 11.73 15.97
C MET A 260 12.01 12.45 16.53
N LEU A 261 13.04 11.69 16.93
CA LEU A 261 14.28 12.27 17.47
C LEU A 261 14.96 13.20 16.45
N LYS A 262 14.91 12.90 15.16
CA LYS A 262 15.43 13.80 14.11
C LYS A 262 14.66 15.11 14.05
N ALA A 263 13.34 15.07 14.07
CA ALA A 263 12.49 16.27 14.09
C ALA A 263 12.68 17.09 15.39
N GLU A 264 12.83 16.43 16.54
CA GLU A 264 13.13 17.11 17.81
C GLU A 264 14.49 17.82 17.78
N ASN A 265 15.51 17.16 17.21
CA ASN A 265 16.82 17.78 17.01
C ASN A 265 16.74 18.98 16.06
N VAL A 266 15.94 18.90 14.99
CA VAL A 266 15.68 20.05 14.11
C VAL A 266 15.09 21.21 14.91
N CYS A 267 14.03 20.97 15.67
CA CYS A 267 13.36 21.99 16.48
C CYS A 267 14.27 22.59 17.57
N TYR A 268 15.05 21.75 18.24
CA TYR A 268 16.05 22.17 19.22
C TYR A 268 17.07 23.12 18.60
N ASN A 269 17.61 22.76 17.43
CA ASN A 269 18.60 23.58 16.74
C ASN A 269 18.04 24.92 16.28
N VAL A 270 16.81 24.93 15.76
CA VAL A 270 16.09 26.18 15.44
C VAL A 270 15.94 27.06 16.67
N LYS A 271 15.59 26.48 17.82
CA LYS A 271 15.36 27.23 19.05
C LYS A 271 16.64 27.82 19.65
N VAL A 272 17.75 27.09 19.61
CA VAL A 272 19.04 27.50 20.20
C VAL A 272 19.84 28.41 19.28
N ARG A 273 19.91 28.11 17.99
CA ARG A 273 20.80 28.80 17.03
C ARG A 273 20.08 29.87 16.20
N GLY A 274 18.75 29.87 16.18
CA GLY A 274 17.96 30.61 15.21
C GLY A 274 17.87 29.89 13.86
N GLY A 275 16.83 30.22 13.08
CA GLY A 275 16.47 29.48 11.87
C GLY A 275 17.57 29.39 10.80
N GLU A 276 18.35 30.46 10.59
CA GLU A 276 19.40 30.50 9.56
C GLU A 276 20.63 29.65 9.92
N ALA A 277 21.07 29.68 11.17
CA ALA A 277 22.22 28.90 11.63
C ALA A 277 21.89 27.40 11.81
N ALA A 278 20.63 27.05 12.03
CA ALA A 278 20.17 25.67 12.09
C ALA A 278 20.23 24.95 10.74
N LYS A 279 20.14 25.67 9.61
CA LYS A 279 20.26 25.10 8.25
C LYS A 279 21.64 24.51 7.96
N CYS A 280 22.67 25.06 8.58
CA CYS A 280 24.06 24.62 8.39
C CYS A 280 24.46 23.45 9.31
N ALA A 281 23.57 22.97 10.19
CA ALA A 281 23.85 21.87 11.09
C ALA A 281 23.70 20.52 10.37
N ASN A 282 24.67 19.61 10.56
CA ASN A 282 24.56 18.23 10.10
C ASN A 282 23.71 17.41 11.09
N PHE A 283 22.54 16.97 10.64
CA PHE A 283 21.60 16.15 11.43
C PHE A 283 21.88 14.65 11.36
N ASP A 284 22.91 14.23 10.61
CA ASP A 284 23.32 12.83 10.44
C ASP A 284 24.28 12.33 11.53
N GLN A 285 24.47 13.10 12.61
CA GLN A 285 25.15 12.56 13.79
C GLN A 285 24.25 11.47 14.39
N LYS A 286 24.62 10.20 14.17
CA LYS A 286 24.10 9.09 14.95
C LYS A 286 24.20 9.49 16.42
N PRO A 287 23.15 9.28 17.23
CA PRO A 287 23.33 9.35 18.67
C PRO A 287 24.51 8.43 18.99
N THR A 288 25.51 8.95 19.68
CA THR A 288 26.54 8.12 20.28
C THR A 288 25.80 7.12 21.16
N ASP A 289 25.80 5.84 20.77
CA ASP A 289 25.36 4.71 21.57
C ASP A 289 26.34 4.53 22.75
N ASP A 290 26.48 5.57 23.58
CA ASP A 290 27.17 5.54 24.86
C ASP A 290 26.10 5.59 25.96
N ALA A 291 25.32 4.52 26.02
CA ALA A 291 24.52 4.16 27.20
C ALA A 291 24.54 2.64 27.35
N ASP A 292 25.73 2.17 27.74
CA ASP A 292 25.98 1.06 28.65
C ASP A 292 25.18 -0.24 28.40
N GLU A 293 25.87 -1.20 27.78
CA GLU A 293 25.57 -2.63 27.93
C GLU A 293 25.63 -3.02 29.42
N GLY A 294 24.50 -2.94 30.12
CA GLY A 294 24.46 -3.37 31.50
C GLY A 294 23.07 -3.30 32.11
N PHE A 295 22.39 -4.44 32.17
CA PHE A 295 21.95 -5.13 33.40
C PHE A 295 20.77 -6.07 33.09
N TYR A 296 21.04 -7.36 33.33
CA TYR A 296 20.19 -8.54 33.58
C TYR A 296 18.77 -8.62 33.00
#